data_AF-A0A5U3IU56-F1
#
_entry.id   AF-A0A5U3IU56-F1
#
_cell.length_a   1.000
_cell.length_b   1.000
_cell.length_c   1.000
_cell.angle_alpha   90.00
_cell.angle_beta   90.00
_cell.angle_gamma   90.00
#
_symmetry.space_group_name_H-M   'P 1'
#
loop_
_entity.id
_entity.type
_entity.pdbx_description
1 polymer ?
#
loop_
_entity_poly.entity_id
_entity_poly.type
_entity_poly.pdbx_seq_one_letter_code
_entity_poly.pdbx_strand_id
1 'polypeptide(L)'
;MYRITIDTTAFETVFKRLLNGLEDRRDLMQSLAADMHDAVEENFAQQGRPAWQAWSKPYAQQAAKRGQEKILQRRGRLAASIHEASDNDSATVGTNVKYAAI
;
A
#
# COMPACT_ATOMS: atom_id res chain seq x y z
N MET A 1 -38.65 45.31 -16.97
CA MET A 1 -37.21 45.10 -16.70
C MET A 1 -37.09 43.81 -15.92
N TYR A 2 -36.48 42.77 -16.49
CA TYR A 2 -36.33 41.48 -15.81
C TYR A 2 -34.97 41.41 -15.12
N ARG A 3 -34.97 40.92 -13.87
CA ARG A 3 -33.75 40.65 -13.09
C ARG A 3 -33.67 39.15 -12.86
N ILE A 4 -32.59 38.55 -13.35
CA ILE A 4 -32.26 37.15 -13.07
C ILE A 4 -31.20 37.16 -11.97
N THR A 5 -31.43 36.38 -10.92
CA THR A 5 -30.47 36.15 -9.82
C THR A 5 -30.09 34.68 -9.86
N ILE A 6 -28.80 34.37 -9.93
CA ILE A 6 -28.28 33.00 -9.91
C ILE A 6 -27.62 32.78 -8.56
N ASP A 7 -28.01 31.73 -7.85
CA ASP A 7 -27.37 31.30 -6.61
C ASP A 7 -26.23 30.33 -6.95
N THR A 8 -25.00 30.71 -6.62
CA THR A 8 -23.77 29.93 -6.85
C THR A 8 -23.22 29.27 -5.59
N THR A 9 -23.89 29.41 -4.43
CA THR A 9 -23.35 29.04 -3.12
C THR A 9 -22.94 27.56 -3.04
N ALA A 10 -23.79 26.67 -3.57
CA ALA A 10 -23.52 25.23 -3.57
C ALA A 10 -22.31 24.86 -4.45
N PHE A 11 -22.20 25.49 -5.63
CA PHE A 11 -21.07 25.28 -6.54
C PHE A 11 -19.76 25.73 -5.89
N GLU A 12 -19.74 26.94 -5.32
CA GLU A 12 -18.55 27.47 -4.66
C GLU A 12 -18.11 26.61 -3.46
N THR A 13 -19.07 26.06 -2.72
CA THR A 13 -18.79 25.18 -1.57
C THR A 13 -18.11 23.88 -2.03
N VAL A 14 -18.66 23.23 -3.05
CA VAL A 14 -18.08 22.00 -3.60
C VAL A 14 -16.71 22.28 -4.23
N PHE A 15 -16.58 23.37 -4.97
CA PHE A 15 -15.32 23.74 -5.62
C PHE A 15 -14.21 24.04 -4.61
N LYS A 16 -14.51 24.74 -3.51
CA LYS A 16 -13.56 24.96 -2.41
C LYS A 16 -13.13 23.66 -1.75
N ARG A 17 -14.07 22.73 -1.51
CA ARG A 17 -13.72 21.42 -0.95
C ARG A 17 -12.80 20.64 -1.87
N LEU A 18 -13.05 20.67 -3.18
CA LEU A 18 -12.18 20.05 -4.18
C LEU A 18 -10.78 20.67 -4.16
N LEU A 19 -10.69 22.01 -4.21
CA LEU A 19 -9.40 22.71 -4.16
C LEU A 19 -8.62 22.38 -2.89
N ASN A 20 -9.27 22.40 -1.73
CA ASN A 20 -8.61 22.06 -0.47
C ASN A 20 -8.08 20.63 -0.47
N GLY A 21 -8.84 19.66 -1.01
CA GLY A 21 -8.38 18.27 -1.14
C GLY A 21 -7.29 18.09 -2.21
N LEU A 22 -7.22 18.99 -3.20
CA LEU A 22 -6.13 19.04 -4.16
C LEU A 22 -4.90 19.75 -3.62
N GLU A 23 -5.01 20.57 -2.58
CA GLU A 23 -3.88 21.21 -1.89
C GLU A 23 -3.32 20.32 -0.78
N ASP A 24 -4.21 19.77 0.05
CA ASP A 24 -3.92 18.85 1.15
C ASP A 24 -4.51 17.47 0.85
N ARG A 25 -3.64 16.59 0.34
CA ARG A 25 -3.93 15.22 -0.08
C ARG A 25 -3.52 14.21 0.98
N ARG A 26 -3.11 14.63 2.19
CA ARG A 26 -2.56 13.72 3.21
C ARG A 26 -3.52 12.58 3.55
N ASP A 27 -4.81 12.87 3.71
CA ASP A 27 -5.82 11.83 3.98
C ASP A 27 -5.91 10.81 2.83
N LEU A 28 -5.81 11.27 1.58
CA LEU A 28 -5.81 10.42 0.39
C LEU A 28 -4.54 9.57 0.32
N MET A 29 -3.37 10.18 0.48
CA MET A 29 -2.08 9.48 0.43
C MET A 29 -1.94 8.48 1.59
N GLN A 30 -2.45 8.81 2.77
CA GLN A 30 -2.49 7.89 3.91
C GLN A 30 -3.37 6.67 3.62
N SER A 31 -4.57 6.91 3.07
CA SER A 31 -5.47 5.83 2.69
C SER A 31 -4.86 4.93 1.61
N LEU A 32 -4.21 5.53 0.61
CA LEU A 32 -3.51 4.82 -0.44
C LEU A 32 -2.33 3.99 0.10
N ALA A 33 -1.54 4.54 1.01
CA ALA A 33 -0.41 3.84 1.62
C ALA A 33 -0.88 2.62 2.44
N ALA A 34 -2.00 2.76 3.18
CA ALA A 34 -2.61 1.66 3.92
C ALA A 34 -3.12 0.55 2.98
N ASP A 35 -3.86 0.89 1.93
CA ASP A 35 -4.34 -0.09 0.94
C ASP A 35 -3.18 -0.84 0.27
N MET A 36 -2.10 -0.13 -0.05
CA MET A 36 -0.88 -0.73 -0.60
C MET A 36 -0.18 -1.65 0.40
N HIS A 37 -0.16 -1.27 1.69
CA HIS A 37 0.42 -2.06 2.75
C HIS A 37 -0.32 -3.39 2.92
N ASP A 38 -1.65 -3.32 3.04
CA ASP A 38 -2.53 -4.49 3.15
C ASP A 38 -2.35 -5.44 1.96
N ALA A 39 -2.21 -4.89 0.74
CA ALA A 39 -1.96 -5.70 -0.44
C ALA A 39 -0.62 -6.44 -0.38
N VAL A 40 0.43 -5.82 0.18
CA VAL A 40 1.75 -6.46 0.39
C VAL A 40 1.66 -7.52 1.48
N GLU A 41 1.00 -7.25 2.61
CA GLU A 41 0.78 -8.22 3.68
C GLU A 41 0.03 -9.46 3.19
N GLU A 42 -1.06 -9.24 2.44
CA GLU A 42 -1.85 -10.30 1.84
C GLU A 42 -1.02 -11.13 0.85
N ASN A 43 -0.16 -10.50 0.06
CA ASN A 43 0.75 -11.21 -0.85
C ASN A 43 1.73 -12.10 -0.08
N PHE A 44 2.26 -11.63 1.05
CA PHE A 44 3.06 -12.44 1.97
C PHE A 44 2.26 -13.57 2.61
N ALA A 45 1.00 -13.35 2.99
CA ALA A 45 0.12 -14.36 3.58
C ALA A 45 -0.14 -15.50 2.59
N GLN A 46 -0.56 -15.14 1.37
CA GLN A 46 -0.91 -16.05 0.28
C GLN A 46 0.31 -16.73 -0.39
N GLN A 47 1.54 -16.37 -0.02
CA GLN A 47 2.77 -16.86 -0.65
C GLN A 47 2.85 -16.53 -2.15
N GLY A 48 2.30 -15.38 -2.55
CA GLY A 48 2.28 -14.90 -3.93
C GLY A 48 0.86 -14.79 -4.51
N ARG A 49 0.62 -13.71 -5.28
CA ARG A 49 -0.61 -13.48 -6.06
C ARG A 49 -0.22 -13.08 -7.50
N PRO A 50 -0.32 -13.98 -8.50
CA PRO A 50 -0.72 -15.38 -8.38
C PRO A 50 0.28 -16.22 -7.58
N ALA A 51 -0.16 -17.39 -7.12
CA ALA A 51 0.69 -18.30 -6.36
C ALA A 51 1.96 -18.65 -7.14
N TRP A 52 3.09 -18.68 -6.44
CA TRP A 52 4.37 -19.01 -7.06
C TRP A 52 4.45 -20.50 -7.41
N GLN A 53 5.30 -20.83 -8.38
CA GLN A 53 5.59 -22.21 -8.68
C GLN A 53 6.19 -22.92 -7.46
N ALA A 54 5.70 -24.13 -7.19
CA ALA A 54 6.22 -24.94 -6.10
C ALA A 54 7.72 -25.24 -6.27
N TRP A 55 8.41 -25.40 -5.15
CA TRP A 55 9.81 -25.81 -5.17
C TRP A 55 9.99 -27.20 -5.79
N SER A 56 11.18 -27.43 -6.36
CA SER A 56 11.60 -28.78 -6.72
C SER A 56 11.69 -29.67 -5.48
N LYS A 57 11.47 -30.97 -5.64
CA LYS A 57 11.52 -31.95 -4.52
C LYS A 57 12.81 -31.84 -3.69
N PRO A 58 14.03 -31.77 -4.29
CA PRO A 58 15.25 -31.65 -3.50
C PRO A 58 15.32 -30.35 -2.70
N TYR A 59 14.82 -29.24 -3.27
CA TYR A 59 14.85 -27.95 -2.59
C TYR A 59 13.83 -27.91 -1.44
N ALA A 60 12.63 -28.46 -1.64
CA ALA A 60 11.62 -28.57 -0.59
C ALA A 60 12.12 -29.36 0.63
N GLN A 61 12.84 -30.48 0.40
CA GLN A 61 13.48 -31.25 1.48
C GLN A 61 14.53 -30.43 2.24
N GLN A 62 15.33 -29.63 1.53
CA GLN A 62 16.31 -28.75 2.17
C GLN A 62 15.65 -27.59 2.92
N ALA A 63 14.58 -27.02 2.39
CA ALA A 63 13.81 -25.96 3.04
C ALA A 63 13.19 -26.46 4.35
N ALA A 64 12.59 -27.65 4.35
CA ALA A 64 12.06 -28.30 5.55
C ALA A 64 13.14 -28.50 6.63
N LYS A 65 14.35 -28.95 6.27
CA LYS A 65 15.48 -29.06 7.21
C LYS A 65 15.90 -27.72 7.83
N ARG A 66 15.62 -26.60 7.16
CA ARG A 66 15.89 -25.24 7.65
C ARG A 66 14.70 -24.62 8.38
N GLY A 67 13.61 -25.36 8.58
CA GLY A 67 12.36 -24.90 9.16
C GLY A 67 11.58 -23.93 8.27
N GLN A 68 11.71 -24.05 6.94
CA GLN A 68 11.03 -23.18 5.98
C GLN A 68 9.90 -23.93 5.27
N GLU A 69 8.67 -23.52 5.55
CA GLU A 69 7.45 -24.09 4.94
C GLU A 69 6.83 -23.17 3.88
N LYS A 70 7.14 -21.87 3.97
CA LYS A 70 6.56 -20.80 3.16
C LYS A 70 7.54 -20.36 2.07
N ILE A 71 7.02 -20.12 0.86
CA ILE A 71 7.83 -19.70 -0.30
C ILE A 71 8.40 -18.30 -0.11
N LEU A 72 7.57 -17.35 0.33
CA LEU A 72 7.96 -15.95 0.50
C LEU A 72 8.49 -15.65 1.90
N GLN A 73 8.38 -16.59 2.84
CA GLN A 73 8.74 -16.35 4.23
C GLN A 73 9.54 -17.51 4.82
N ARG A 74 10.73 -17.20 5.34
CA ARG A 74 11.50 -18.16 6.14
C ARG A 74 11.31 -17.98 7.64
N ARG A 75 11.58 -16.78 8.14
CA ARG A 75 11.47 -16.41 9.57
C ARG A 75 10.55 -15.21 9.79
N GLY A 76 9.79 -14.79 8.78
CA GLY A 76 8.95 -13.58 8.82
C GLY A 76 9.70 -12.24 8.86
N ARG A 77 11.03 -12.21 9.04
CA ARG A 77 11.82 -10.96 9.19
C ARG A 77 11.55 -9.90 8.12
N LEU A 78 11.46 -10.30 6.84
CA LEU A 78 11.20 -9.34 5.77
C LEU A 78 9.78 -8.78 5.87
N ALA A 79 8.77 -9.65 5.99
CA ALA A 79 7.38 -9.23 6.14
C ALA A 79 7.20 -8.30 7.36
N ALA A 80 7.80 -8.65 8.50
CA ALA A 80 7.76 -7.83 9.72
C ALA A 80 8.54 -6.51 9.64
N SER A 81 9.28 -6.28 8.56
CA SER A 81 10.01 -5.02 8.33
C SER A 81 9.35 -4.14 7.28
N ILE A 82 8.21 -4.56 6.73
CA ILE A 82 7.45 -3.76 5.78
C ILE A 82 6.70 -2.69 6.57
N HIS A 83 6.79 -1.46 6.10
CA HIS A 83 6.09 -0.30 6.65
C HIS A 83 5.64 0.60 5.49
N GLU A 84 4.54 1.28 5.73
CA GLU A 84 4.01 2.33 4.88
C GLU A 84 4.40 3.71 5.39
N ALA A 85 4.56 4.64 4.46
CA ALA A 85 4.75 6.04 4.75
C ALA A 85 3.95 6.87 3.74
N SER A 86 3.53 8.06 4.15
CA SER A 86 2.87 9.00 3.26
C SER A 86 3.16 10.43 3.67
N ASP A 87 3.15 11.31 2.68
CA ASP A 87 3.10 12.75 2.86
C ASP A 87 2.02 13.34 1.95
N ASN A 88 2.08 14.63 1.67
CA ASN A 88 1.08 15.29 0.84
C ASN A 88 1.18 14.88 -0.64
N ASP A 89 2.34 14.38 -1.07
CA ASP A 89 2.69 14.16 -2.47
C ASP A 89 2.96 12.69 -2.81
N SER A 90 3.16 11.85 -1.79
CA SER A 90 3.58 10.47 -1.95
C SER A 90 2.92 9.52 -0.97
N ALA A 91 2.74 8.29 -1.43
CA ALA A 91 2.36 7.13 -0.64
C ALA A 91 3.35 6.00 -1.01
N THR A 92 4.04 5.46 -0.02
CA THR A 92 5.10 4.47 -0.23
C THR A 92 4.93 3.29 0.72
N VAL A 93 5.34 2.11 0.25
CA VAL A 93 5.42 0.89 1.04
C VAL A 93 6.75 0.22 0.74
N GLY A 94 7.46 -0.17 1.77
CA GLY A 94 8.73 -0.89 1.63
C GLY A 94 9.34 -1.19 2.98
N THR A 95 10.65 -1.34 3.05
CA THR A 95 11.32 -1.88 4.23
C THR A 95 12.50 -1.03 4.65
N ASN A 96 12.75 -0.92 5.96
CA ASN A 96 13.92 -0.21 6.48
C ASN A 96 15.16 -1.12 6.65
N VAL A 97 15.18 -2.31 6.03
CA VAL A 97 16.38 -3.15 6.03
C VAL A 97 17.50 -2.49 5.23
N LYS A 98 18.75 -2.57 5.72
CA LYS A 98 19.93 -1.87 5.19
C LYS A 98 20.12 -1.90 3.67
N TYR A 99 19.70 -2.97 3.00
CA TYR A 99 19.89 -3.15 1.55
C TYR A 99 18.65 -2.81 0.70
N ALA A 100 17.54 -2.41 1.32
CA ALA A 100 16.27 -2.12 0.63
C ALA A 100 15.50 -0.96 1.29
N ALA A 101 16.22 -0.09 2.02
CA ALA A 101 15.68 1.11 2.64
C ALA A 101 15.11 2.07 1.57
N ILE A 102 14.00 2.71 1.92
CA ILE A 102 13.29 3.72 1.13
C ILE A 102 13.13 5.01 1.93
#